data_AF-A0A359MQN0-F1
#
_entry.id   AF-A0A359MQN0-F1
#
_cell.length_a   1.000
_cell.length_b   1.000
_cell.length_c   1.000
_cell.angle_alpha   90.00
_cell.angle_beta   90.00
_cell.angle_gamma   90.00
#
_symmetry.space_group_name_H-M   'P 1'
#
loop_
_entity.id
_entity.type
_entity.pdbx_description
1 polymer ?
#
loop_
_entity_poly.entity_id
_entity_poly.type
_entity_poly.pdbx_seq_one_letter_code
_entity_poly.pdbx_strand_id
1 'polypeptide(L)' 'MRIMGLDYGSVTVGVAISDELLLTAQGIEVIRR' A
#
# COMPACT_ATOMS: atom_id res chain seq x y z
N MET A 1 11.98 -9.33 3.49
CA MET A 1 11.68 -8.42 2.35
C MET A 1 10.16 -8.23 2.33
N ARG A 2 9.65 -7.01 2.12
CA ARG A 2 8.20 -6.73 2.09
C ARG A 2 7.78 -6.34 0.67
N ILE A 3 6.53 -6.60 0.31
CA ILE A 3 5.92 -6.23 -0.97
C ILE A 3 5.13 -4.94 -0.79
N MET A 4 5.24 -4.00 -1.73
CA MET A 4 4.45 -2.76 -1.73
C MET A 4 3.29 -2.88 -2.71
N GLY A 5 2.07 -2.59 -2.24
CA GLY A 5 0.87 -2.44 -3.04
C GLY A 5 0.55 -0.97 -3.25
N LEU A 6 0.22 -0.61 -4.50
CA LEU A 6 -0.19 0.73 -4.88
C LEU A 6 -1.57 0.66 -5.55
N ASP A 7 -2.53 1.39 -4.99
CA ASP A 7 -3.87 1.56 -5.56
C ASP A 7 -4.01 2.98 -6.15
N TYR A 8 -3.97 3.09 -7.48
CA TYR A 8 -3.95 4.37 -8.19
C TYR A 8 -5.37 4.83 -8.54
N GLY A 9 -5.86 5.83 -7.81
CA GLY A 9 -7.04 6.61 -8.17
C GLY A 9 -6.69 7.90 -8.92
N SER A 10 -7.70 8.56 -9.49
CA SER A 10 -7.51 9.79 -10.29
C SER A 10 -6.92 10.99 -9.52
N VAL A 11 -7.01 10.98 -8.18
CA VAL A 11 -6.57 12.08 -7.29
C VAL A 11 -5.72 11.57 -6.12
N THR A 12 -5.87 10.30 -5.75
CA THR A 12 -5.24 9.68 -4.58
C THR A 12 -4.57 8.37 -4.93
N VAL A 13 -3.49 8.04 -4.22
CA VAL A 13 -2.82 6.74 -4.28
C VAL A 13 -2.82 6.12 -2.90
N GLY A 14 -3.49 4.97 -2.74
CA GLY A 14 -3.41 4.17 -1.53
C GLY A 14 -2.11 3.37 -1.51
N VAL A 15 -1.39 3.41 -0.39
CA VAL A 15 -0.13 2.67 -0.21
C VAL A 15 -0.30 1.64 0.90
N ALA A 16 0.04 0.39 0.60
CA ALA A 16 0.10 -0.70 1.57
C ALA A 16 1.42 -1.47 1.43
N ILE A 17 1.88 -2.08 2.53
CA ILE A 17 2.99 -3.03 2.50
C ILE A 17 2.52 -4.39 3.04
N SER A 18 3.20 -5.47 2.67
CA SER A 18 2.95 -6.78 3.25
C SER A 18 3.56 -6.92 4.64
N ASP A 19 3.00 -7.81 5.46
CA ASP A 19 3.67 -8.28 6.67
C ASP A 19 4.91 -9.13 6.32
N GLU A 20 5.63 -9.57 7.35
CA GLU A 20 6.85 -10.35 7.21
C GLU A 20 6.62 -11.80 6.75
N LEU A 21 5.40 -12.31 6.96
CA LEU A 21 5.00 -13.63 6.50
C LEU A 21 4.40 -13.60 5.07
N LEU A 22 4.27 -12.40 4.49
CA LEU A 22 3.64 -12.13 3.21
C LEU A 22 2.16 -12.56 3.15
N LEU A 23 1.43 -12.52 4.27
CA LEU A 23 0.06 -13.01 4.37
C LEU A 23 -0.98 -11.89 4.33
N THR A 24 -0.71 -10.76 4.97
CA THR A 24 -1.65 -9.64 5.08
C THR A 24 -1.02 -8.35 4.57
N ALA A 25 -1.86 -7.43 4.09
CA ALA A 25 -1.45 -6.08 3.70
C ALA A 25 -1.81 -5.08 4.80
N GLN A 26 -0.88 -4.20 5.15
CA GLN A 26 -1.06 -3.13 6.12
C GLN A 26 -1.12 -1.80 5.39
N GLY A 27 -2.21 -1.06 5.59
CA GLY A 27 -2.34 0.29 5.10
C GLY A 27 -1.32 1.20 5.76
N ILE A 28 -0.57 1.95 4.95
CA ILE A 28 0.46 2.88 5.42
C ILE A 28 -0.06 4.31 5.36
N GLU A 29 -0.41 4.76 4.16
CA GLU A 29 -0.91 6.12 3.94
C GLU A 29 -1.72 6.21 2.63
N VAL A 30 -2.36 7.35 2.45
CA VAL A 30 -2.99 7.74 1.18
C VAL A 30 -2.31 9.02 0.71
N ILE A 31 -1.61 8.94 -0.40
CA ILE A 31 -0.96 10.08 -1.05
C ILE A 31 -2.03 10.81 -1.87
N ARG A 32 -2.04 12.15 -1.84
CA ARG A 32 -2.92 12.98 -2.66
C ARG A 32 -2.07 13.86 -3.57
N ARG A 33 -2.45 13.93 -4.85
CA ARG A 33 -1.83 14.86 -5.80
C ARG A 33 -2.26 16.31 -5.54
#